data_AF-A0A7K2EF98-F1
#
_entry.id   AF-A0A7K2EF98-F1
#
_cell.length_a   1.000
_cell.length_b   1.000
_cell.length_c   1.000
_cell.angle_alpha   90.00
_cell.angle_beta   90.00
_cell.angle_gamma   90.00
#
_symmetry.space_group_name_H-M   'P 1'
#
loop_
_entity.id
_entity.type
_entity.pdbx_description
1 polymer ?
#
loop_
_entity_poly.entity_id
_entity_poly.type
_entity_poly.pdbx_seq_one_letter_code
_entity_poly.pdbx_strand_id
1 'polypeptide(L)'
;MGISALVTLGGISWEPEIRGILTVALASALLMGTVWLLLVLNTGVRLGSLLALAGMFGWFTIMAVIWWLQGIGYVGESPTWEYEGTFADPAGIEATGIEDAYVSTVGDLPDPNCDTGRIFPVEETGWRFTRPAPGCLPRAIALALHYSGPDADEVRAAVATVDTETIRSRLVERNGLLSPEDPRYLDEAALEAKFDEQVAAEANRIDNLSLSALAAAAPQVIEWAETVGYVDLSGWDLLSTAESGEATASAE
;
A
#
# COMPACT_ATOMS: atom_id res chain seq x y z
N MET A 1 -2.95 -37.90 27.93
CA MET A 1 -2.86 -37.48 26.52
C MET A 1 -2.76 -35.96 26.56
N GLY A 2 -1.53 -35.49 26.67
CA GLY A 2 -1.17 -34.28 27.42
C GLY A 2 -1.13 -33.00 26.59
N ILE A 3 -1.13 -31.89 27.32
CA ILE A 3 -0.97 -30.50 26.88
C ILE A 3 0.08 -30.33 25.78
N SER A 4 1.13 -31.17 25.76
CA SER A 4 2.12 -31.22 24.69
C SER A 4 1.52 -31.38 23.28
N ALA A 5 0.50 -32.23 23.09
CA ALA A 5 -0.15 -32.40 21.79
C ALA A 5 -0.98 -31.18 21.38
N LEU A 6 -1.59 -30.48 22.35
CA LEU A 6 -2.32 -29.23 22.11
C LEU A 6 -1.35 -28.08 21.76
N VAL A 7 -0.15 -28.07 22.35
CA VAL A 7 0.91 -27.11 22.02
C VAL A 7 1.50 -27.40 20.63
N THR A 8 1.68 -28.66 20.23
CA THR A 8 2.14 -29.01 18.87
C THR A 8 1.10 -28.67 17.80
N LEU A 9 -0.19 -28.92 18.06
CA LEU A 9 -1.28 -28.51 17.15
C LEU A 9 -1.44 -26.98 17.11
N GLY A 10 -1.20 -26.31 18.24
CA GLY A 10 -1.13 -24.84 18.32
C GLY A 10 0.01 -24.26 17.48
N GLY A 11 1.20 -24.86 17.50
CA GLY A 11 2.34 -24.43 16.67
C GLY A 11 2.06 -24.53 15.16
N ILE A 12 1.52 -25.68 14.71
CA ILE A 12 1.14 -25.91 13.30
C ILE A 12 0.07 -24.93 12.81
N SER A 13 -0.74 -24.35 13.71
CA SER A 13 -1.77 -23.36 13.36
C SER A 13 -1.22 -21.97 13.01
N TRP A 14 0.00 -21.64 13.44
CA TRP A 14 0.59 -20.30 13.30
C TRP A 14 1.60 -20.19 12.16
N GLU A 15 2.00 -21.30 11.54
CA GLU A 15 2.91 -21.32 10.39
C GLU A 15 2.09 -21.29 9.07
N PRO A 16 2.04 -20.15 8.35
CA PRO A 16 1.21 -20.00 7.16
C PRO A 16 1.58 -20.99 6.04
N GLU A 17 2.85 -21.38 5.94
CA GLU A 17 3.36 -22.32 4.95
C GLU A 17 2.83 -23.73 5.19
N ILE A 18 2.84 -24.20 6.44
CA ILE A 18 2.38 -25.55 6.79
C ILE A 18 0.87 -25.66 6.59
N ARG A 19 0.12 -24.62 6.95
CA ARG A 19 -1.32 -24.56 6.71
C ARG A 19 -1.66 -24.58 5.22
N GLY A 20 -0.92 -23.84 4.40
CA GLY A 20 -1.12 -23.82 2.95
C GLY A 20 -0.94 -25.21 2.33
N ILE A 21 0.15 -25.91 2.67
CA ILE A 21 0.41 -27.26 2.15
C ILE A 21 -0.66 -28.25 2.66
N LEU A 22 -1.04 -28.17 3.93
CA LEU A 22 -2.06 -29.04 4.51
C LEU A 22 -3.44 -28.84 3.88
N THR A 23 -3.86 -27.59 3.62
CA THR A 23 -5.16 -27.32 2.99
C THR A 23 -5.20 -27.80 1.55
N VAL A 24 -4.13 -27.61 0.78
CA VAL A 24 -4.03 -28.12 -0.59
C VAL A 24 -4.00 -29.65 -0.64
N ALA A 25 -3.24 -30.28 0.26
CA ALA A 25 -3.18 -31.73 0.37
C ALA A 25 -4.56 -32.32 0.76
N LEU A 26 -5.24 -31.69 1.72
CA LEU A 26 -6.59 -32.08 2.14
C LEU A 26 -7.60 -31.91 0.99
N ALA A 27 -7.58 -30.77 0.30
CA ALA A 27 -8.47 -30.51 -0.83
C ALA A 27 -8.26 -31.54 -1.96
N SER A 28 -7.00 -31.88 -2.25
CA SER A 28 -6.63 -32.88 -3.27
C SER A 28 -7.10 -34.29 -2.89
N ALA A 29 -6.92 -34.69 -1.62
CA ALA A 29 -7.39 -35.96 -1.09
C ALA A 29 -8.92 -36.07 -1.09
N LEU A 30 -9.63 -35.00 -0.72
CA LEU A 30 -11.10 -34.96 -0.76
C LEU A 30 -11.61 -35.00 -2.20
N LEU A 31 -11.03 -34.23 -3.12
CA LEU A 31 -11.48 -34.20 -4.52
C LEU A 31 -11.33 -35.57 -5.20
N MET A 32 -10.14 -36.18 -5.13
CA MET A 32 -9.90 -37.49 -5.74
C MET A 32 -10.59 -38.62 -4.95
N GLY A 33 -10.60 -38.52 -3.62
CA GLY A 33 -11.20 -39.52 -2.74
C GLY A 33 -12.71 -39.59 -2.85
N THR A 34 -13.40 -38.46 -3.03
CA THR A 34 -14.87 -38.44 -3.20
C THR A 34 -15.29 -39.10 -4.50
N VAL A 35 -14.63 -38.79 -5.61
CA VAL A 35 -14.87 -39.45 -6.91
C VAL A 35 -14.60 -40.95 -6.82
N TRP A 36 -13.50 -41.36 -6.17
CA TRP A 36 -13.20 -42.77 -5.96
C TRP A 36 -14.26 -43.48 -5.11
N LEU A 37 -14.68 -42.89 -3.98
CA LEU A 37 -15.72 -43.49 -3.12
C LEU A 37 -17.04 -43.67 -3.87
N LEU A 38 -17.47 -42.68 -4.65
CA LEU A 38 -18.67 -42.78 -5.47
C LEU A 38 -18.57 -43.93 -6.49
N LEU A 39 -17.42 -44.08 -7.15
CA LEU A 39 -17.21 -45.16 -8.11
C LEU A 39 -17.17 -46.53 -7.43
N VAL A 40 -16.49 -46.67 -6.29
CA VAL A 40 -16.40 -47.93 -5.55
C VAL A 40 -17.77 -48.38 -5.04
N LEU A 41 -18.61 -47.46 -4.58
CA LEU A 41 -19.96 -47.77 -4.10
C LEU A 41 -20.89 -48.30 -5.21
N ASN A 42 -20.67 -47.90 -6.47
CA ASN A 42 -21.53 -48.28 -7.58
C ASN A 42 -20.96 -49.40 -8.48
N THR A 43 -19.63 -49.53 -8.57
CA THR A 43 -18.97 -50.41 -9.56
C THR A 43 -17.98 -51.40 -8.93
N GLY A 44 -17.79 -51.33 -7.60
CA GLY A 44 -16.88 -52.19 -6.84
C GLY A 44 -15.42 -51.71 -6.87
N VAL A 45 -14.62 -52.18 -5.90
CA VAL A 45 -13.27 -51.64 -5.63
C VAL A 45 -12.29 -51.80 -6.79
N ARG A 46 -12.36 -52.90 -7.54
CA ARG A 46 -11.42 -53.19 -8.63
C ARG A 46 -11.66 -52.28 -9.84
N LEU A 47 -12.90 -52.25 -10.33
CA LEU A 47 -13.27 -51.46 -11.50
C LEU A 47 -13.31 -49.96 -11.15
N GLY A 48 -13.82 -49.61 -9.98
CA GLY A 48 -13.83 -48.22 -9.49
C GLY A 48 -12.44 -47.62 -9.32
N SER A 49 -11.45 -48.38 -8.83
CA SER A 49 -10.06 -47.87 -8.71
C SER A 49 -9.41 -47.63 -10.07
N LEU A 50 -9.64 -48.52 -11.06
CA LEU A 50 -9.12 -48.34 -12.42
C LEU A 50 -9.76 -47.13 -13.11
N LEU A 51 -11.07 -46.92 -12.95
CA LEU A 51 -11.76 -45.75 -13.49
C LEU A 51 -11.29 -44.44 -12.85
N ALA A 52 -11.10 -44.43 -11.52
CA ALA A 52 -10.61 -43.24 -10.82
C ALA A 52 -9.19 -42.87 -11.27
N LEU A 53 -8.28 -43.85 -11.40
CA LEU A 53 -6.93 -43.62 -11.92
C LEU A 53 -6.95 -43.17 -13.38
N ALA A 54 -7.78 -43.78 -14.22
CA ALA A 54 -7.92 -43.36 -15.62
C ALA A 54 -8.43 -41.91 -15.73
N GLY A 55 -9.40 -41.52 -14.89
CA GLY A 55 -9.89 -40.15 -14.82
C GLY A 55 -8.81 -39.16 -14.36
N MET A 56 -8.01 -39.52 -13.36
CA MET A 56 -6.89 -38.70 -12.87
C MET A 56 -5.82 -38.50 -13.95
N PHE A 57 -5.39 -39.56 -14.63
CA PHE A 57 -4.43 -39.46 -15.73
C PHE A 57 -5.00 -38.68 -16.93
N GLY A 58 -6.28 -38.87 -17.25
CA GLY A 58 -6.97 -38.11 -18.28
C GLY A 58 -7.01 -36.63 -17.98
N TRP A 59 -7.31 -36.26 -16.74
CA TRP A 59 -7.30 -34.87 -16.27
C TRP A 59 -5.91 -34.22 -16.41
N PHE A 60 -4.85 -34.88 -15.92
CA PHE A 60 -3.48 -34.36 -16.06
C PHE A 60 -3.08 -34.22 -17.53
N THR A 61 -3.49 -35.16 -18.39
CA THR A 61 -3.23 -35.10 -19.83
C THR A 61 -3.94 -33.91 -20.46
N ILE A 62 -5.23 -33.67 -20.13
CA ILE A 62 -5.99 -32.53 -20.64
C ILE A 62 -5.34 -31.21 -20.19
N MET A 63 -4.97 -31.08 -18.92
CA MET A 63 -4.28 -29.88 -18.42
C MET A 63 -2.93 -29.66 -19.09
N ALA A 64 -2.15 -30.71 -19.27
CA ALA A 64 -0.88 -30.63 -20.00
C ALA A 64 -1.07 -30.18 -21.46
N VAL A 65 -2.10 -30.70 -22.16
CA VAL A 65 -2.41 -30.28 -23.53
C VAL A 65 -2.90 -28.84 -23.59
N ILE A 66 -3.78 -28.41 -22.67
CA ILE A 66 -4.25 -27.02 -22.61
C ILE A 66 -3.07 -26.08 -22.39
N TRP A 67 -2.18 -26.39 -21.45
CA TRP A 67 -0.99 -25.57 -21.19
C TRP A 67 -0.03 -25.56 -22.38
N TRP A 68 0.16 -26.70 -23.04
CA TRP A 68 0.99 -26.81 -24.24
C TRP A 68 0.45 -25.96 -25.40
N LEU A 69 -0.87 -25.95 -25.60
CA LEU A 69 -1.50 -25.18 -26.68
C LEU A 69 -1.57 -23.69 -26.36
N GLN A 70 -1.85 -23.33 -25.11
CA GLN A 70 -2.03 -21.94 -24.73
C GLN A 70 -0.71 -21.19 -24.63
N GLY A 71 0.43 -21.86 -24.38
CA GLY A 71 1.80 -21.34 -24.60
C GLY A 71 2.21 -20.08 -23.81
N ILE A 72 1.26 -19.44 -23.15
CA ILE A 72 1.41 -18.28 -22.31
C ILE A 72 1.48 -18.85 -20.89
N GLY A 73 2.64 -18.74 -20.26
CA GLY A 73 2.78 -19.07 -18.84
C GLY A 73 1.92 -18.13 -17.98
N TYR A 74 2.10 -18.17 -16.66
CA TYR A 74 1.62 -17.08 -15.81
C TYR A 74 2.26 -15.77 -16.33
N VAL A 75 1.55 -15.03 -17.18
CA VAL A 75 1.76 -13.60 -17.29
C VAL A 75 1.31 -13.12 -15.91
N GLY A 76 2.24 -12.57 -15.14
CA GLY A 76 1.85 -11.85 -13.93
C GLY A 76 0.81 -10.79 -14.26
N GLU A 77 0.28 -10.12 -13.25
CA GLU A 77 -0.53 -8.92 -13.49
C GLU A 77 0.20 -8.07 -14.53
N SER A 78 -0.47 -7.80 -15.66
CA SER A 78 0.11 -6.92 -16.68
C SER A 78 0.55 -5.67 -15.94
N PRO A 79 1.78 -5.16 -16.13
CA PRO A 79 2.27 -4.06 -15.31
C PRO A 79 1.26 -2.91 -15.35
N THR A 80 0.48 -2.78 -14.28
CA THR A 80 -0.51 -1.72 -14.11
C THR A 80 0.24 -0.66 -13.34
N TRP A 81 0.57 0.42 -14.03
CA TRP A 81 1.14 1.58 -13.37
C TRP A 81 0.00 2.27 -12.63
N GLU A 82 -0.14 1.98 -11.35
CA GLU A 82 -0.85 2.86 -10.43
C GLU A 82 0.06 4.07 -10.20
N TYR A 83 -0.47 5.29 -10.34
CA TYR A 83 0.28 6.49 -10.00
C TYR A 83 0.39 6.56 -8.48
N GLU A 84 1.37 5.87 -7.91
CA GLU A 84 1.87 6.15 -6.57
C GLU A 84 2.77 7.38 -6.73
N GLY A 85 2.41 8.48 -6.09
CA GLY A 85 2.87 9.84 -6.42
C GLY A 85 4.37 9.96 -6.71
N THR A 86 4.72 10.84 -7.65
CA THR A 86 6.12 11.19 -7.92
C THR A 86 6.73 11.87 -6.69
N PHE A 87 7.64 11.19 -6.00
CA PHE A 87 8.56 11.84 -5.06
C PHE A 87 9.64 12.52 -5.89
N ALA A 88 9.52 13.84 -6.04
CA ALA A 88 10.53 14.66 -6.68
C ALA A 88 11.58 15.05 -5.63
N ASP A 89 12.47 14.13 -5.26
CA ASP A 89 13.68 14.49 -4.54
C ASP A 89 14.80 14.84 -5.54
N PRO A 90 15.63 15.85 -5.25
CA PRO A 90 16.73 16.24 -6.12
C PRO A 90 17.75 15.11 -6.22
N ALA A 91 17.96 14.61 -7.44
CA ALA A 91 18.94 13.56 -7.71
C ALA A 91 20.36 14.01 -7.32
N GLY A 92 21.03 13.27 -6.42
CA GLY A 92 22.49 13.32 -6.30
C GLY A 92 23.15 13.31 -4.92
N ILE A 93 22.62 12.61 -3.90
CA ILE A 93 23.38 12.41 -2.65
C ILE A 93 23.79 10.94 -2.52
N GLU A 94 25.04 10.67 -2.86
CA GLU A 94 25.70 9.38 -2.63
C GLU A 94 25.92 9.16 -1.12
N ALA A 95 25.64 7.94 -0.68
CA ALA A 95 25.55 7.51 0.70
C ALA A 95 26.84 7.67 1.52
N THR A 96 26.75 8.42 2.62
CA THR A 96 27.59 8.27 3.83
C THR A 96 26.72 8.55 5.06
N GLY A 97 26.32 7.53 5.82
CA GLY A 97 25.50 7.76 7.03
C GLY A 97 24.89 6.55 7.73
N ILE A 98 24.92 5.34 7.14
CA ILE A 98 24.31 4.14 7.76
C ILE A 98 25.01 3.73 9.07
N GLU A 99 26.24 4.21 9.32
CA GLU A 99 27.00 3.88 10.54
C GLU A 99 26.58 4.68 11.78
N ASP A 100 25.76 5.73 11.64
CA ASP A 100 25.29 6.59 12.74
C ASP A 100 23.84 6.29 13.19
N ALA A 101 23.19 5.25 12.66
CA ALA A 101 21.85 4.85 13.09
C ALA A 101 21.88 4.28 14.52
N TYR A 102 21.62 5.14 15.50
CA TYR A 102 21.51 4.78 16.92
C TYR A 102 20.30 3.87 17.15
N VAL A 103 20.55 2.60 17.53
CA VAL A 103 19.49 1.63 17.89
C VAL A 103 19.04 1.89 19.33
N SER A 104 17.93 2.60 19.51
CA SER A 104 17.27 2.73 20.81
C SER A 104 16.16 1.68 21.02
N THR A 105 15.65 1.66 22.24
CA THR A 105 14.43 0.94 22.60
C THR A 105 13.20 1.62 21.97
N VAL A 106 12.40 0.85 21.24
CA VAL A 106 11.17 1.28 20.55
C VAL A 106 10.20 2.07 21.47
N GLY A 107 10.25 1.86 22.78
CA GLY A 107 9.43 2.58 23.76
C GLY A 107 9.82 4.04 24.03
N ASP A 108 10.99 4.49 23.57
CA ASP A 108 11.47 5.88 23.69
C ASP A 108 11.29 6.65 22.37
N LEU A 109 10.71 6.02 21.34
CA LEU A 109 10.36 6.69 20.09
C LEU A 109 9.11 7.54 20.30
N PRO A 110 9.11 8.80 19.83
CA PRO A 110 7.89 9.58 19.74
C PRO A 110 6.83 8.82 18.94
N ASP A 111 5.63 8.64 19.49
CA ASP A 111 4.58 7.85 18.84
C ASP A 111 3.93 8.68 17.71
N PRO A 112 3.97 8.21 16.45
CA PRO A 112 3.34 8.89 15.32
C PRO A 112 1.80 8.79 15.32
N ASN A 113 1.19 7.98 16.19
CA ASN A 113 -0.22 7.58 16.09
C ASN A 113 -1.10 8.00 17.29
N CYS A 114 -0.64 8.96 18.08
CA CYS A 114 -1.39 9.48 19.22
C CYS A 114 -2.32 10.64 18.85
N ASP A 115 -3.42 10.34 18.13
CA ASP A 115 -4.77 10.93 18.25
C ASP A 115 -5.61 10.42 17.06
N THR A 116 -6.25 9.26 17.23
CA THR A 116 -7.17 8.63 16.25
C THR A 116 -8.52 9.36 16.15
N GLY A 117 -8.59 10.60 16.63
CA GLY A 117 -9.80 11.34 16.91
C GLY A 117 -10.02 12.61 16.10
N ARG A 118 -9.61 12.69 14.82
CA ARG A 118 -10.26 13.54 13.78
C ARG A 118 -9.70 13.30 12.37
N ILE A 119 -10.65 13.13 11.47
CA ILE A 119 -10.58 12.79 10.05
C ILE A 119 -10.51 14.10 9.23
N PHE A 120 -9.73 14.14 8.14
CA PHE A 120 -9.97 15.08 7.03
C PHE A 120 -11.23 14.61 6.27
N PRO A 121 -12.24 15.45 5.90
CA PRO A 121 -12.38 16.90 6.05
C PRO A 121 -13.77 17.35 6.64
N VAL A 122 -14.12 18.63 6.43
CA VAL A 122 -15.44 19.33 6.50
C VAL A 122 -15.92 19.92 7.84
N GLU A 123 -15.60 21.19 8.11
CA GLU A 123 -16.56 22.21 8.58
C GLU A 123 -15.97 23.64 8.42
N GLU A 124 -16.83 24.61 8.12
CA GLU A 124 -16.63 26.00 7.64
C GLU A 124 -15.67 26.94 8.41
N THR A 125 -14.85 26.46 9.36
CA THR A 125 -14.15 27.34 10.32
C THR A 125 -12.63 27.23 10.32
N GLY A 126 -12.03 27.03 9.14
CA GLY A 126 -10.60 27.22 8.93
C GLY A 126 -9.68 26.24 9.68
N TRP A 127 -8.40 26.33 9.35
CA TRP A 127 -7.35 25.45 9.89
C TRP A 127 -7.09 25.75 11.37
N ARG A 128 -7.62 24.94 12.29
CA ARG A 128 -7.24 24.97 13.70
C ARG A 128 -6.19 23.90 13.98
N PHE A 129 -4.93 24.32 14.00
CA PHE A 129 -3.83 23.51 14.51
C PHE A 129 -3.98 23.33 16.03
N THR A 130 -4.17 22.10 16.49
CA THR A 130 -4.11 21.74 17.92
C THR A 130 -2.72 21.25 18.25
N ARG A 131 -2.10 21.82 19.30
CA ARG A 131 -0.79 21.37 19.79
C ARG A 131 -0.87 19.87 20.15
N PRO A 132 0.07 19.04 19.68
CA PRO A 132 0.09 17.61 20.01
C PRO A 132 0.31 17.38 21.51
N ALA A 133 -0.17 16.24 22.02
CA ALA A 133 0.10 15.85 23.41
C ALA A 133 1.61 15.59 23.60
N PRO A 134 2.13 15.70 24.84
CA PRO A 134 3.54 15.39 25.11
C PRO A 134 3.90 13.97 24.66
N GLY A 135 4.98 13.83 23.89
CA GLY A 135 5.41 12.54 23.31
C GLY A 135 4.75 12.13 22.00
N CYS A 136 4.00 13.03 21.36
CA CYS A 136 3.28 12.77 20.11
C CYS A 136 3.85 13.62 18.96
N LEU A 137 3.92 13.03 17.77
CA LEU A 137 4.31 13.74 16.56
C LEU A 137 3.07 14.27 15.81
N PRO A 138 3.04 15.56 15.41
CA PRO A 138 1.94 16.11 14.62
C PRO A 138 2.00 15.65 13.16
N ARG A 139 0.90 15.78 12.44
CA ARG A 139 0.86 15.51 11.00
C ARG A 139 1.70 16.55 10.24
N ALA A 140 2.48 16.12 9.26
CA ALA A 140 3.38 17.00 8.52
C ALA A 140 2.62 18.13 7.80
N ILE A 141 1.48 17.81 7.17
CA ILE A 141 0.63 18.81 6.52
C ILE A 141 0.17 19.92 7.48
N ALA A 142 -0.12 19.57 8.73
CA ALA A 142 -0.59 20.52 9.73
C ALA A 142 0.51 21.52 10.11
N LEU A 143 1.77 21.07 10.16
CA LEU A 143 2.94 21.93 10.36
C LEU A 143 3.16 22.86 9.17
N ALA A 144 3.13 22.33 7.95
CA ALA A 144 3.34 23.10 6.73
C ALA A 144 2.31 24.24 6.58
N LEU A 145 1.04 23.99 6.89
CA LEU A 145 -0.01 25.00 6.83
C LEU A 145 0.11 26.06 7.94
N HIS A 146 0.63 25.67 9.11
CA HIS A 146 0.74 26.55 10.28
C HIS A 146 2.07 27.31 10.35
N TYR A 147 3.04 26.97 9.50
CA TYR A 147 4.32 27.65 9.42
C TYR A 147 4.14 29.17 9.16
N SER A 148 4.87 29.96 9.93
CA SER A 148 4.77 31.44 9.95
C SER A 148 6.10 32.15 9.66
N GLY A 149 7.05 31.44 9.05
CA GLY A 149 8.32 32.03 8.62
C GLY A 149 8.22 32.91 7.37
N PRO A 150 9.34 33.51 6.92
CA PRO A 150 9.37 34.43 5.78
C PRO A 150 8.91 33.78 4.46
N ASP A 151 9.15 32.48 4.30
CA ASP A 151 8.83 31.73 3.06
C ASP A 151 7.54 30.91 3.20
N ALA A 152 6.67 31.28 4.15
CA ALA A 152 5.46 30.51 4.46
C ALA A 152 4.49 30.38 3.28
N ASP A 153 4.41 31.38 2.41
CA ASP A 153 3.56 31.31 1.23
C ASP A 153 4.10 30.34 0.17
N GLU A 154 5.42 30.24 0.03
CA GLU A 154 6.07 29.28 -0.88
C GLU A 154 5.93 27.84 -0.36
N VAL A 155 6.19 27.62 0.94
CA VAL A 155 5.98 26.31 1.59
C VAL A 155 4.52 25.87 1.46
N ARG A 156 3.57 26.78 1.72
CA ARG A 156 2.15 26.47 1.54
C ARG A 156 1.81 26.20 0.08
N ALA A 157 2.35 26.93 -0.88
CA ALA A 157 2.12 26.67 -2.29
C ALA A 157 2.72 25.34 -2.75
N ALA A 158 3.89 24.97 -2.23
CA ALA A 158 4.56 23.70 -2.53
C ALA A 158 3.79 22.49 -1.96
N VAL A 159 3.17 22.65 -0.78
CA VAL A 159 2.43 21.59 -0.10
C VAL A 159 0.94 21.57 -0.46
N ALA A 160 0.34 22.72 -0.78
CA ALA A 160 -1.04 22.82 -1.27
C ALA A 160 -1.06 22.52 -2.78
N THR A 161 -0.92 21.26 -3.14
CA THR A 161 -0.91 20.81 -4.54
C THR A 161 -2.29 20.69 -5.17
N VAL A 162 -3.39 20.85 -4.41
CA VAL A 162 -4.75 20.74 -4.98
C VAL A 162 -5.15 22.06 -5.66
N ASP A 163 -4.56 22.31 -6.82
CA ASP A 163 -5.16 23.23 -7.78
C ASP A 163 -6.27 22.51 -8.54
N THR A 164 -7.48 22.57 -7.97
CA THR A 164 -8.69 21.96 -8.55
C THR A 164 -8.96 22.45 -9.97
N GLU A 165 -8.55 23.67 -10.30
CA GLU A 165 -8.72 24.23 -11.65
C GLU A 165 -7.74 23.59 -12.64
N THR A 166 -6.49 23.34 -12.21
CA THR A 166 -5.52 22.59 -13.02
C THR A 166 -5.94 21.12 -13.21
N ILE A 167 -6.47 20.47 -12.18
CA ILE A 167 -6.97 19.09 -12.29
C ILE A 167 -8.13 19.03 -13.30
N ARG A 168 -9.10 19.93 -13.15
CA ARG A 168 -10.28 19.99 -14.02
C ARG A 168 -9.89 20.29 -15.47
N SER A 169 -9.05 21.29 -15.70
CA SER A 169 -8.61 21.66 -17.05
C SER A 169 -7.85 20.54 -17.77
N ARG A 170 -6.91 19.86 -17.10
CA ARG A 170 -6.20 18.70 -17.68
C ARG A 170 -7.13 17.53 -17.98
N LEU A 171 -8.14 17.28 -17.13
CA LEU A 171 -9.09 16.20 -17.33
C LEU A 171 -9.97 16.47 -18.56
N VAL A 172 -10.49 17.69 -18.68
CA VAL A 172 -11.29 18.14 -19.83
C VAL A 172 -10.46 18.10 -21.12
N GLU A 173 -9.23 18.61 -21.09
CA GLU A 173 -8.32 18.60 -22.25
C GLU A 173 -8.09 17.18 -22.75
N ARG A 174 -7.71 16.26 -21.84
CA ARG A 174 -7.46 14.85 -22.17
C ARG A 174 -8.69 14.14 -22.72
N ASN A 175 -9.86 14.39 -22.14
CA ASN A 175 -11.11 13.82 -22.61
C ASN A 175 -11.47 14.35 -24.01
N GLY A 176 -11.17 15.62 -24.29
CA GLY A 176 -11.34 16.25 -25.60
C GLY A 176 -10.41 15.73 -26.70
N LEU A 177 -9.35 14.96 -26.35
CA LEU A 177 -8.49 14.28 -27.32
C LEU A 177 -9.08 12.93 -27.81
N LEU A 178 -10.16 12.46 -27.19
CA LEU A 178 -10.80 11.19 -27.51
C LEU A 178 -12.04 11.41 -28.39
N SER A 179 -12.31 10.47 -29.30
CA SER A 179 -13.56 10.48 -30.08
C SER A 179 -14.73 10.07 -29.19
N PRO A 180 -15.96 10.58 -29.41
CA PRO A 180 -17.14 10.16 -28.65
C PRO A 180 -17.46 8.66 -28.73
N GLU A 181 -16.96 7.95 -29.74
CA GLU A 181 -17.10 6.49 -29.88
C GLU A 181 -15.98 5.69 -29.18
N ASP A 182 -14.95 6.35 -28.63
CA ASP A 182 -13.89 5.69 -27.87
C ASP A 182 -14.46 5.25 -26.51
N PRO A 183 -14.30 3.97 -26.10
CA PRO A 183 -14.77 3.49 -24.79
C PRO A 183 -14.19 4.24 -23.59
N ARG A 184 -13.11 5.01 -23.76
CA ARG A 184 -12.46 5.82 -22.72
C ARG A 184 -13.01 7.25 -22.65
N TYR A 185 -13.83 7.69 -23.61
CA TYR A 185 -14.45 9.00 -23.58
C TYR A 185 -15.45 9.06 -22.43
N LEU A 186 -15.30 10.07 -21.56
CA LEU A 186 -16.16 10.31 -20.42
C LEU A 186 -17.25 11.31 -20.82
N ASP A 187 -18.52 10.97 -20.54
CA ASP A 187 -19.60 11.95 -20.58
C ASP A 187 -19.50 12.94 -19.41
N GLU A 188 -20.33 13.98 -19.40
CA GLU A 188 -20.24 15.06 -18.41
C GLU A 188 -20.37 14.55 -16.96
N ALA A 189 -21.23 13.55 -16.72
CA ALA A 189 -21.43 12.97 -15.40
C ALA A 189 -20.23 12.09 -14.98
N ALA A 190 -19.70 11.29 -15.89
CA ALA A 190 -18.52 10.47 -15.63
C ALA A 190 -17.25 11.31 -15.48
N LEU A 191 -17.15 12.45 -16.18
CA LEU A 191 -16.05 13.39 -16.07
C LEU A 191 -16.03 14.07 -14.69
N GLU A 192 -17.19 14.49 -14.18
CA GLU A 192 -17.26 15.06 -12.83
C GLU A 192 -16.97 14.01 -11.75
N ALA A 193 -17.48 12.78 -11.90
CA ALA A 193 -17.13 11.69 -10.99
C ALA A 193 -15.62 11.39 -10.98
N LYS A 194 -14.96 11.45 -12.15
CA LYS A 194 -13.51 11.26 -12.27
C LYS A 194 -12.72 12.43 -11.70
N PHE A 195 -13.26 13.64 -11.76
CA PHE A 195 -12.68 14.81 -11.10
C PHE A 195 -12.71 14.66 -9.58
N ASP A 196 -13.85 14.29 -9.00
CA ASP A 196 -13.99 14.06 -7.56
C ASP A 196 -13.06 12.94 -7.07
N GLU A 197 -12.90 11.86 -7.86
CA GLU A 197 -11.96 10.79 -7.58
C GLU A 197 -10.50 11.30 -7.53
N GLN A 198 -10.07 12.13 -8.48
CA GLN A 198 -8.72 12.69 -8.48
C GLN A 198 -8.49 13.68 -7.34
N VAL A 199 -9.47 14.52 -7.01
CA VAL A 199 -9.38 15.43 -5.86
C VAL A 199 -9.27 14.65 -4.56
N ALA A 200 -10.05 13.57 -4.39
CA ALA A 200 -9.96 12.70 -3.23
C ALA A 200 -8.61 11.96 -3.15
N ALA A 201 -8.08 11.48 -4.28
CA ALA A 201 -6.76 10.85 -4.34
C ALA A 201 -5.64 11.82 -3.94
N GLU A 202 -5.68 13.07 -4.43
CA GLU A 202 -4.71 14.09 -4.04
C GLU A 202 -4.85 14.51 -2.58
N ALA A 203 -6.07 14.56 -2.03
CA ALA A 203 -6.28 14.79 -0.61
C ALA A 203 -5.66 13.69 0.26
N ASN A 204 -5.82 12.41 -0.13
CA ASN A 204 -5.17 11.28 0.54
C ASN A 204 -3.64 11.36 0.45
N ARG A 205 -3.10 11.80 -0.70
CA ARG A 205 -1.65 12.01 -0.88
C ARG A 205 -1.11 13.06 0.08
N ILE A 206 -1.80 14.21 0.19
CA ILE A 206 -1.45 15.26 1.14
C ILE A 206 -1.52 14.74 2.58
N ASP A 207 -2.50 13.90 2.86
CA ASP A 207 -2.67 13.29 4.18
C ASP A 207 -1.52 12.33 4.55
N ASN A 208 -0.92 11.69 3.54
CA ASN A 208 0.22 10.77 3.68
C ASN A 208 1.58 11.48 3.66
N LEU A 209 1.64 12.82 3.63
CA LEU A 209 2.90 13.53 3.76
C LEU A 209 3.56 13.18 5.10
N SER A 210 4.70 12.50 5.05
CA SER A 210 5.47 12.12 6.24
C SER A 210 6.27 13.29 6.78
N LEU A 211 6.59 13.26 8.07
CA LEU A 211 7.46 14.27 8.68
C LEU A 211 8.88 14.22 8.12
N SER A 212 9.39 13.04 7.74
CA SER A 212 10.68 12.89 7.05
C SER A 212 10.67 13.54 5.66
N ALA A 213 9.60 13.38 4.89
CA ALA A 213 9.46 14.03 3.58
C ALA A 213 9.37 15.56 3.72
N LEU A 214 8.65 16.06 4.73
CA LEU A 214 8.62 17.49 5.02
C LEU A 214 9.97 18.02 5.51
N ALA A 215 10.70 17.26 6.33
CA ALA A 215 12.04 17.62 6.80
C ALA A 215 13.04 17.73 5.64
N ALA A 216 12.96 16.82 4.67
CA ALA A 216 13.78 16.86 3.47
C ALA A 216 13.43 18.05 2.55
N ALA A 217 12.14 18.31 2.32
CA ALA A 217 11.70 19.36 1.40
C ALA A 217 11.75 20.78 1.99
N ALA A 218 11.47 20.92 3.29
CA ALA A 218 11.35 22.20 3.98
C ALA A 218 11.87 22.09 5.43
N PRO A 219 13.19 21.91 5.64
CA PRO A 219 13.78 21.72 6.97
C PRO A 219 13.48 22.90 7.93
N GLN A 220 13.34 24.11 7.39
CA GLN A 220 12.97 25.32 8.14
C GLN A 220 11.60 25.22 8.84
N VAL A 221 10.70 24.36 8.36
CA VAL A 221 9.40 24.11 8.98
C VAL A 221 9.56 23.27 10.24
N ILE A 222 10.46 22.28 10.21
CA ILE A 222 10.75 21.42 11.36
C ILE A 222 11.49 22.21 12.44
N GLU A 223 12.51 23.00 12.07
CA GLU A 223 13.26 23.85 13.01
C GLU A 223 12.33 24.87 13.71
N TRP A 224 11.41 25.48 12.96
CA TRP A 224 10.38 26.34 13.52
C TRP A 224 9.47 25.57 14.47
N ALA A 225 9.02 24.38 14.08
CA ALA A 225 8.11 23.54 14.87
C ALA A 225 8.72 23.09 16.20
N GLU A 226 10.02 22.80 16.24
CA GLU A 226 10.75 22.51 17.48
C GLU A 226 10.86 23.75 18.37
N THR A 227 11.21 24.90 17.78
CA THR A 227 11.35 26.16 18.52
C THR A 227 10.06 26.57 19.22
N VAL A 228 8.91 26.35 18.59
CA VAL A 228 7.59 26.68 19.16
C VAL A 228 7.00 25.55 20.03
N GLY A 229 7.68 24.40 20.12
CA GLY A 229 7.27 23.24 20.90
C GLY A 229 6.07 22.50 20.31
N TYR A 230 5.96 22.43 18.99
CA TYR A 230 5.00 21.57 18.27
C TYR A 230 5.58 20.21 17.90
N VAL A 231 6.90 20.12 17.79
CA VAL A 231 7.61 18.86 17.59
C VAL A 231 8.63 18.72 18.71
N ASP A 232 8.72 17.53 19.29
CA ASP A 232 9.78 17.15 20.22
C ASP A 232 10.36 15.83 19.72
N LEU A 233 11.49 15.94 19.03
CA LEU A 233 12.20 14.77 18.54
C LEU A 233 13.10 14.16 19.62
N SER A 234 13.18 14.68 20.85
CA SER A 234 14.00 14.09 21.94
C SER A 234 15.46 13.76 21.55
N GLY A 235 16.04 14.52 20.61
CA GLY A 235 17.39 14.30 20.07
C GLY A 235 17.48 13.31 18.90
N TRP A 236 16.35 12.87 18.35
CA TRP A 236 16.25 12.04 17.14
C TRP A 236 16.31 12.92 15.89
N ASP A 237 17.13 12.53 14.90
CA ASP A 237 17.14 13.16 13.59
C ASP A 237 16.14 12.48 12.64
N LEU A 238 15.38 13.27 11.89
CA LEU A 238 14.49 12.76 10.85
C LEU A 238 15.32 12.44 9.60
N LEU A 239 15.63 11.16 9.41
CA LEU A 239 16.26 10.69 8.17
C LEU A 239 15.22 10.58 7.06
N SER A 240 15.65 10.90 5.84
CA SER A 240 14.85 10.60 4.65
C SER A 240 14.69 9.08 4.49
N THR A 241 13.62 8.62 3.84
CA THR A 241 13.42 7.19 3.55
C THR A 241 14.55 6.62 2.68
N ALA A 242 15.20 7.47 1.87
CA ALA A 242 16.40 7.13 1.11
C ALA A 242 17.63 6.88 2.00
N GLU A 243 17.82 7.67 3.07
CA GLU A 243 18.91 7.49 4.03
C GLU A 243 18.66 6.35 5.03
N SER A 244 17.39 6.02 5.27
CA SER A 244 17.01 4.89 6.14
C SER A 244 17.34 3.51 5.54
N GLY A 245 17.87 3.44 4.30
CA GLY A 245 18.26 2.19 3.65
C GLY A 245 17.09 1.30 3.26
N GLU A 246 15.87 1.83 3.23
CA GLU A 246 14.71 1.09 2.73
C GLU A 246 14.83 0.99 1.20
N ALA A 247 14.74 -0.23 0.68
CA ALA A 247 15.00 -0.50 -0.73
C ALA A 247 13.97 0.24 -1.61
N THR A 248 14.40 1.33 -2.22
CA THR A 248 13.62 2.06 -3.22
C THR A 248 14.10 1.67 -4.61
N ALA A 249 13.20 1.11 -5.41
CA ALA A 249 13.47 0.81 -6.81
C ALA A 249 13.18 2.07 -7.63
N SER A 250 14.22 2.77 -8.08
CA SER A 250 14.10 3.81 -9.10
C SER A 250 14.36 3.21 -10.48
N ALA A 251 13.52 3.55 -11.47
CA ALA A 251 13.72 3.19 -12.87
C ALA A 251 14.11 4.43 -13.68
N GLU A 252 15.17 4.32 -14.48
CA GLU A 252 15.62 5.28 -15.51
C GLU A 252 14.82 5.11 -16.81
#